data_AF-A0A1Y2DME7-F1
#
_entry.id   AF-A0A1Y2DME7-F1
#
_cell.length_a   1.000
_cell.length_b   1.000
_cell.length_c   1.000
_cell.angle_alpha   90.00
_cell.angle_beta   90.00
_cell.angle_gamma   90.00
#
_symmetry.space_group_name_H-M   'P 1'
#
loop_
_entity.id
_entity.type
_entity.pdbx_description
1 polymer ?
#
loop_
_entity_poly.entity_id
_entity_poly.type
_entity_poly.pdbx_seq_one_letter_code
_entity_poly.pdbx_strand_id
1 'polypeptide(L)'
;MYFNKVNRIANAEVLDSPTHTSADYGDDEVAFLLARLEEQNNLLQNDPKNSNFESLKANFQAIKNKEKDTDLDWDFWGKVMVDYEGVARKQTSLLTKKIRQGIPDSLRGTLWQLISKSKNQELEKTYAELLKENTTYEKIIRRDISRTFPDHDFFKDSEGQGQESLFNVMKVYSLYDKDLGYCQGLSFIVGPLLLNMPDEEAFCVLVRLMEGYDMRGLYTPNMEGLQLRLYQFDQLLNDILPKVSRHLEHEGIGSTMYASQWFMTLFAYKFPLELVFRILDVLFAEGYEFIFRIAFALLKKNQDFILEFEFDALLDFLKNGLFDIYDDDISELIKDASDIRISKRRLDKLANHFIQMTKEFDDNNQKMEFLKKENKELTTEIQKLHLAVESLTNENATLKNEIEDYRFEETANKTLIDALQKQIEESERLVAHTLRDSRKQAEEKVRIELDVLINKNIDTNRKNQELEDRVAELEQLLVEIKVKYAESEIEKDNYQRKWENLKRFME
;
A
#
# COMPACT_ATOMS: atom_id res chain seq x y z
N MET A 1 18.73 2.95 15.71
CA MET A 1 20.07 2.36 15.92
C MET A 1 21.02 3.41 16.51
N TYR A 2 20.70 3.96 17.69
CA TYR A 2 21.55 4.92 18.43
C TYR A 2 21.16 4.86 19.91
N PHE A 3 21.75 3.93 20.65
CA PHE A 3 21.79 3.92 22.11
C PHE A 3 23.07 3.21 22.52
N ASN A 4 23.96 3.93 23.21
CA ASN A 4 25.03 3.47 24.12
C ASN A 4 26.31 4.29 23.95
N LYS A 5 26.54 5.25 24.85
CA LYS A 5 27.88 5.62 25.32
C LYS A 5 27.80 6.55 26.54
N VAL A 6 27.56 5.98 27.72
CA VAL A 6 27.99 6.59 29.00
C VAL A 6 28.34 5.45 29.96
N ASN A 7 29.65 5.25 30.19
CA ASN A 7 30.26 4.76 31.43
C ASN A 7 31.68 4.29 31.13
N ARG A 8 32.68 5.12 31.44
CA ARG A 8 34.07 4.73 31.73
C ARG A 8 34.88 5.98 32.11
N ILE A 9 34.79 6.39 33.38
CA ILE A 9 35.92 7.03 34.08
C ILE A 9 35.87 6.54 35.52
N ALA A 10 36.60 5.46 35.79
CA ALA A 10 37.01 5.05 37.12
C ALA A 10 38.42 4.50 36.96
N ASN A 11 39.41 5.35 37.26
CA ASN A 11 40.79 5.01 37.58
C ASN A 11 41.41 6.30 38.11
N ALA A 12 41.15 6.60 39.38
CA ALA A 12 41.99 7.52 40.14
C ALA A 12 43.12 6.67 40.73
N GLU A 13 44.32 6.88 40.24
CA GLU A 13 45.54 6.29 40.76
C GLU A 13 45.75 6.75 42.21
N VAL A 14 45.96 5.76 43.08
CA VAL A 14 46.39 5.95 44.47
C VAL A 14 47.84 6.45 44.42
N LEU A 15 48.04 7.72 44.75
CA LEU A 15 49.38 8.28 44.97
C LEU A 15 49.79 8.01 46.43
N ASP A 16 50.87 7.24 46.56
CA ASP A 16 51.58 6.97 47.80
C ASP A 16 51.91 8.27 48.56
N SER A 17 51.73 8.22 49.88
CA SER A 17 52.16 9.28 50.79
C SER A 17 53.64 9.08 51.14
N PRO A 18 54.55 10.02 50.85
CA PRO A 18 55.85 10.02 51.47
C PRO A 18 55.79 10.79 52.79
N THR A 19 56.05 10.07 53.87
CA THR A 19 56.48 10.63 55.14
C THR A 19 57.75 11.46 54.94
N HIS A 20 57.71 12.78 55.06
CA HIS A 20 58.91 13.61 55.25
C HIS A 20 58.67 14.79 56.20
N THR A 21 59.31 14.68 57.35
CA THR A 21 60.19 15.67 58.00
C THR A 21 60.07 17.14 57.57
N SER A 22 59.87 18.00 58.58
CA SER A 22 60.00 19.45 58.55
C SER A 22 61.18 19.93 57.70
N ALA A 23 60.89 20.50 56.54
CA ALA A 23 61.85 21.22 55.71
C ALA A 23 61.42 22.69 55.61
N ASP A 24 62.39 23.54 55.87
CA ASP A 24 62.37 25.00 55.81
C ASP A 24 62.14 25.43 54.35
N TYR A 25 60.92 25.87 54.01
CA TYR A 25 60.61 26.36 52.66
C TYR A 25 61.09 27.81 52.54
N GLY A 26 62.05 28.05 51.64
CA GLY A 26 62.53 29.40 51.34
C GLY A 26 61.41 30.27 50.76
N ASP A 27 61.41 31.56 51.12
CA ASP A 27 60.38 32.55 50.75
C ASP A 27 60.05 32.57 49.24
N ASP A 28 60.99 32.22 48.36
CA ASP A 28 60.79 32.17 46.91
C ASP A 28 59.87 31.01 46.45
N GLU A 29 59.92 29.85 47.10
CA GLU A 29 59.01 28.72 46.79
C GLU A 29 57.59 29.00 47.29
N VAL A 30 57.48 29.66 48.45
CA VAL A 30 56.19 30.11 49.01
C VAL A 30 55.58 31.19 48.13
N ALA A 31 56.38 32.15 47.65
CA ALA A 31 55.93 33.18 46.71
C ALA A 31 55.49 32.58 45.36
N PHE A 32 56.20 31.59 44.84
CA PHE A 32 55.82 30.90 43.60
C PHE A 32 54.51 30.10 43.77
N LEU A 33 54.33 29.41 44.90
CA LEU A 33 53.09 28.70 45.21
C LEU A 33 51.91 29.65 45.43
N LEU A 34 52.13 30.79 46.09
CA LEU A 34 51.12 31.84 46.27
C LEU A 34 50.72 32.47 44.93
N ALA A 35 51.68 32.80 44.06
CA ALA A 35 51.41 33.34 42.73
C ALA A 35 50.60 32.34 41.88
N ARG A 36 50.90 31.04 41.98
CA ARG A 36 50.16 29.99 41.27
C ARG A 36 48.77 29.72 41.85
N LEU A 37 48.60 29.87 43.17
CA LEU A 37 47.31 29.85 43.86
C LEU A 37 46.46 31.08 43.49
N GLU A 38 47.05 32.27 43.41
CA GLU A 38 46.38 33.49 42.92
C GLU A 38 46.01 33.38 41.45
N GLU A 39 46.86 32.79 40.61
CA GLU A 39 46.56 32.52 39.20
C GLU A 39 45.40 31.51 39.07
N GLN A 40 45.41 30.42 39.84
CA GLN A 40 44.29 29.47 39.89
C GLN A 40 43.01 30.10 40.46
N ASN A 41 43.10 30.95 41.49
CA ASN A 41 41.95 31.66 42.05
C ASN A 41 41.39 32.69 41.06
N ASN A 42 42.24 33.40 40.31
CA ASN A 42 41.82 34.30 39.24
C ASN A 42 41.18 33.54 38.07
N LEU A 43 41.68 32.34 37.74
CA LEU A 43 41.06 31.47 36.73
C LEU A 43 39.69 30.93 37.20
N LEU A 44 39.52 30.66 38.49
CA LEU A 44 38.23 30.26 39.08
C LEU A 44 37.25 31.44 39.21
N GLN A 45 37.71 32.66 39.48
CA GLN A 45 36.87 33.86 39.47
C GLN A 45 36.44 34.25 38.06
N ASN A 46 37.28 34.00 37.05
CA ASN A 46 36.98 34.24 35.64
C ASN A 46 36.25 33.07 34.95
N ASP A 47 35.90 32.01 35.68
CA ASP A 47 35.06 30.93 35.14
C ASP A 47 33.64 31.50 34.90
N PRO A 48 33.09 31.42 33.67
CA PRO A 48 31.75 31.93 33.36
C PRO A 48 30.65 31.32 34.25
N LYS A 49 30.89 30.18 34.89
CA LYS A 49 29.98 29.62 35.91
C LYS A 49 29.95 30.45 37.21
N ASN A 50 31.07 31.07 37.58
CA ASN A 50 31.22 31.83 38.81
C ASN A 50 30.70 33.27 38.68
N SER A 51 30.90 33.93 37.54
CA SER A 51 30.33 35.26 37.27
C SER A 51 28.79 35.22 37.14
N ASN A 52 28.26 34.16 36.55
CA ASN A 52 26.81 33.92 36.46
C ASN A 52 26.22 33.67 37.86
N PHE A 53 26.95 32.94 38.72
CA PHE A 53 26.55 32.70 40.10
C PHE A 53 26.47 33.99 40.94
N GLU A 54 27.45 34.89 40.81
CA GLU A 54 27.42 36.19 41.48
C GLU A 54 26.27 37.08 41.00
N SER A 55 26.00 37.09 39.70
CA SER A 55 24.86 37.80 39.10
C SER A 55 23.51 37.27 39.59
N LEU A 56 23.32 35.93 39.61
CA LEU A 56 22.12 35.30 40.18
C LEU A 56 21.94 35.65 41.66
N LYS A 57 23.03 35.65 42.43
CA LYS A 57 23.00 35.97 43.86
C LYS A 57 22.65 37.45 44.10
N ALA A 58 23.17 38.36 43.29
CA ALA A 58 22.83 39.79 43.34
C ALA A 58 21.36 40.03 42.98
N ASN A 59 20.85 39.40 41.91
CA ASN A 59 19.45 39.48 41.52
C ASN A 59 18.52 38.95 42.61
N PHE A 60 18.86 37.79 43.20
CA PHE A 60 18.10 37.22 44.31
C PHE A 60 18.06 38.15 45.53
N GLN A 61 19.19 38.78 45.90
CA GLN A 61 19.21 39.73 47.01
C GLN A 61 18.38 40.98 46.72
N ALA A 62 18.39 41.49 45.49
CA ALA A 62 17.55 42.62 45.08
C ALA A 62 16.06 42.29 45.18
N ILE A 63 15.65 41.09 44.75
CA ILE A 63 14.26 40.61 44.84
C ILE A 63 13.85 40.40 46.29
N LYS A 64 14.65 39.64 47.08
CA LYS A 64 14.43 39.45 48.51
C LYS A 64 14.29 40.79 49.22
N ASN A 65 15.04 41.81 48.80
CA ASN A 65 14.96 43.14 49.40
C ASN A 65 13.69 43.92 49.05
N LYS A 66 13.11 43.71 47.86
CA LYS A 66 11.85 44.33 47.43
C LYS A 66 10.62 43.66 48.07
N GLU A 67 10.69 42.37 48.36
CA GLU A 67 9.57 41.55 48.85
C GLU A 67 9.76 41.07 50.30
N LYS A 68 10.53 41.79 51.12
CA LYS A 68 10.89 41.36 52.49
C LYS A 68 9.70 41.07 53.41
N ASP A 69 8.58 41.73 53.19
CA ASP A 69 7.39 41.64 54.05
C ASP A 69 6.45 40.48 53.67
N THR A 70 6.84 39.65 52.71
CA THR A 70 6.10 38.45 52.32
C THR A 70 6.43 37.26 53.24
N ASP A 71 5.46 36.39 53.51
CA ASP A 71 5.63 35.15 54.31
C ASP A 71 6.38 34.04 53.51
N LEU A 72 7.27 34.46 52.60
CA LEU A 72 8.03 33.58 51.74
C LEU A 72 9.28 33.07 52.47
N ASP A 73 9.55 31.78 52.28
CA ASP A 73 10.75 31.12 52.79
C ASP A 73 11.97 31.48 51.93
N TRP A 74 12.39 32.74 52.03
CA TRP A 74 13.51 33.30 51.28
C TRP A 74 14.83 32.57 51.55
N ASP A 75 14.97 31.95 52.72
CA ASP A 75 16.18 31.20 53.06
C ASP A 75 16.22 29.85 52.34
N PHE A 76 15.07 29.19 52.18
CA PHE A 76 14.96 28.01 51.32
C PHE A 76 15.22 28.36 49.85
N TRP A 77 14.50 29.34 49.29
CA TRP A 77 14.67 29.70 47.88
C TRP A 77 16.07 30.23 47.55
N GLY A 78 16.72 30.92 48.50
CA GLY A 78 18.11 31.33 48.35
C GLY A 78 19.08 30.15 48.26
N LYS A 79 18.84 29.06 49.02
CA LYS A 79 19.63 27.82 48.90
C LYS A 79 19.40 27.16 47.54
N VAL A 80 18.16 27.13 47.06
CA VAL A 80 17.81 26.54 45.74
C VAL A 80 18.50 27.31 44.61
N MET A 81 18.50 28.64 44.67
CA MET A 81 19.14 29.51 43.67
C MET A 81 20.66 29.34 43.62
N VAL A 82 21.28 29.07 44.78
CA VAL A 82 22.71 28.84 44.90
C VAL A 82 23.12 27.45 44.41
N ASP A 83 22.41 26.41 44.85
CA ASP A 83 22.78 25.03 44.53
C ASP A 83 21.53 24.16 44.37
N TYR A 84 20.85 24.34 43.24
CA TYR A 84 19.68 23.54 42.90
C TYR A 84 19.99 22.04 42.92
N GLU A 85 21.13 21.62 42.35
CA GLU A 85 21.48 20.19 42.28
C GLU A 85 21.72 19.59 43.66
N GLY A 86 22.41 20.30 44.55
CA GLY A 86 22.62 19.85 45.92
C GLY A 86 21.33 19.76 46.71
N VAL A 87 20.43 20.74 46.57
CA VAL A 87 19.10 20.70 47.22
C VAL A 87 18.24 19.58 46.63
N ALA A 88 18.23 19.41 45.31
CA ALA A 88 17.49 18.35 44.64
C ALA A 88 17.95 16.94 45.06
N ARG A 89 19.24 16.76 45.35
CA ARG A 89 19.80 15.48 45.84
C ARG A 89 19.58 15.27 47.35
N LYS A 90 19.75 16.30 48.17
CA LYS A 90 19.74 16.19 49.65
C LYS A 90 18.36 16.39 50.27
N GLN A 91 17.49 17.17 49.63
CA GLN A 91 16.20 17.62 50.17
C GLN A 91 15.08 17.46 49.12
N THR A 92 15.10 16.38 48.33
CA THR A 92 14.16 16.14 47.22
C THR A 92 12.69 16.32 47.65
N SER A 93 12.28 15.68 48.75
CA SER A 93 10.88 15.76 49.23
C SER A 93 10.45 17.18 49.61
N LEU A 94 11.34 17.94 50.27
CA LEU A 94 11.05 19.32 50.65
C LEU A 94 10.99 20.23 49.41
N LEU A 95 11.91 20.05 48.47
CA LEU A 95 11.93 20.79 47.20
C LEU A 95 10.65 20.55 46.40
N THR A 96 10.28 19.29 46.17
CA THR A 96 9.03 18.96 45.49
C THR A 96 7.82 19.56 46.21
N LYS A 97 7.77 19.48 47.55
CA LYS A 97 6.68 20.07 48.33
C LYS A 97 6.60 21.58 48.14
N LYS A 98 7.73 22.29 48.22
CA LYS A 98 7.79 23.76 48.07
C LYS A 98 7.40 24.20 46.65
N ILE A 99 7.84 23.48 45.61
CA ILE A 99 7.45 23.76 44.21
C ILE A 99 5.93 23.53 44.00
N ARG A 100 5.38 22.45 44.59
CA ARG A 100 3.93 22.18 44.56
C ARG A 100 3.11 23.17 45.37
N GLN A 101 3.67 23.84 46.37
CA GLN A 101 3.04 24.95 47.10
C GLN A 101 3.10 26.24 46.29
N GLY A 102 4.25 26.50 45.68
CA GLY A 102 4.40 27.42 44.56
C GLY A 102 5.69 28.18 44.55
N ILE A 103 6.16 28.44 43.33
CA ILE A 103 7.34 29.28 43.12
C ILE A 103 6.86 30.73 43.18
N PRO A 104 7.50 31.60 43.98
CA PRO A 104 7.22 33.03 43.98
C PRO A 104 7.35 33.62 42.59
N ASP A 105 6.41 34.47 42.20
CA ASP A 105 6.33 35.07 40.86
C ASP A 105 7.66 35.71 40.43
N SER A 106 8.27 36.47 41.33
CA SER A 106 9.56 37.14 41.13
C SER A 106 10.74 36.19 40.89
N LEU A 107 10.61 34.91 41.25
CA LEU A 107 11.67 33.90 41.11
C LEU A 107 11.44 32.94 39.94
N ARG A 108 10.24 32.87 39.35
CA ARG A 108 9.91 31.90 38.29
C ARG A 108 10.86 31.98 37.11
N GLY A 109 11.11 33.18 36.60
CA GLY A 109 11.98 33.40 35.45
C GLY A 109 13.35 32.73 35.61
N THR A 110 13.98 32.91 36.77
CA THR A 110 15.31 32.33 37.04
C THR A 110 15.23 30.87 37.43
N LEU A 111 14.26 30.46 38.25
CA LEU A 111 14.15 29.08 38.72
C LEU A 111 13.75 28.12 37.59
N TRP A 112 12.87 28.52 36.68
CA TRP A 112 12.53 27.70 35.51
C TRP A 112 13.76 27.45 34.63
N GLN A 113 14.62 28.46 34.43
CA GLN A 113 15.87 28.29 33.70
C GLN A 113 16.87 27.39 34.44
N LEU A 114 16.96 27.54 35.76
CA LEU A 114 17.86 26.74 36.60
C LEU A 114 17.44 25.25 36.62
N ILE A 115 16.14 24.99 36.79
CA ILE A 115 15.58 23.64 36.83
C ILE A 115 15.68 22.96 35.47
N SER A 116 15.31 23.66 34.39
CA SER A 116 15.36 23.15 33.01
C SER A 116 16.76 23.14 32.41
N LYS A 117 17.73 23.76 33.09
CA LYS A 117 19.12 23.96 32.64
C LYS A 117 19.17 24.62 31.25
N SER A 118 18.25 25.57 31.01
CA SER A 118 18.10 26.21 29.70
C SER A 118 19.21 27.18 29.37
N LYS A 119 19.78 27.86 30.37
CA LYS A 119 20.81 28.88 30.17
C LYS A 119 22.01 28.30 29.42
N ASN A 120 22.21 28.75 28.19
CA ASN A 120 23.18 28.20 27.25
C ASN A 120 23.65 29.30 26.29
N GLN A 121 24.92 29.69 26.43
CA GLN A 121 25.54 30.74 25.60
C GLN A 121 25.54 30.43 24.10
N GLU A 122 25.54 29.16 23.70
CA GLU A 122 25.46 28.79 22.28
C GLU A 122 24.06 29.04 21.72
N LEU A 123 23.02 28.76 22.51
CA LEU A 123 21.62 29.01 22.11
C LEU A 123 21.32 30.51 22.10
N GLU A 124 21.83 31.27 23.06
CA GLU A 124 21.77 32.74 23.12
C GLU A 124 22.39 33.36 21.85
N LYS A 125 23.61 32.93 21.47
CA LYS A 125 24.24 33.35 20.21
C LYS A 125 23.41 32.98 18.99
N THR A 126 22.90 31.74 18.95
CA THR A 126 22.05 31.26 17.87
C THR A 126 20.78 32.11 17.75
N TYR A 127 20.18 32.50 18.88
CA TYR A 127 19.02 33.39 18.91
C TYR A 127 19.35 34.74 18.27
N ALA A 128 20.44 35.38 18.70
CA ALA A 128 20.88 36.67 18.19
C ALA A 128 21.23 36.64 16.68
N GLU A 129 21.72 35.52 16.16
CA GLU A 129 21.99 35.31 14.74
C GLU A 129 20.70 35.12 13.94
N LEU A 130 19.86 34.16 14.34
CA LEU A 130 18.62 33.83 13.64
C LEU A 130 17.57 34.94 13.71
N LEU A 131 17.61 35.80 14.72
CA LEU A 131 16.71 36.94 14.83
C LEU A 131 16.83 37.90 13.62
N LYS A 132 18.02 37.97 13.02
CA LYS A 132 18.34 38.82 11.86
C LYS A 132 17.88 38.23 10.53
N GLU A 133 17.61 36.92 10.50
CA GLU A 133 17.20 36.20 9.30
C GLU A 133 15.70 36.37 9.02
N ASN A 134 15.22 35.97 7.83
CA ASN A 134 13.80 36.01 7.49
C ASN A 134 13.18 34.61 7.54
N THR A 135 11.95 34.51 8.06
CA THR A 135 11.19 33.26 8.10
C THR A 135 10.08 33.24 7.05
N THR A 136 9.85 32.09 6.43
CA THR A 136 8.72 31.88 5.49
C THR A 136 7.36 31.86 6.21
N TYR A 137 7.36 31.68 7.53
CA TYR A 137 6.15 31.54 8.35
C TYR A 137 5.59 32.86 8.90
N GLU A 138 6.22 34.01 8.59
CA GLU A 138 5.93 35.30 9.22
C GLU A 138 4.44 35.64 9.26
N LYS A 139 3.73 35.50 8.13
CA LYS A 139 2.29 35.82 8.04
C LYS A 139 1.44 34.95 8.97
N ILE A 140 1.78 33.65 9.09
CA ILE A 140 1.03 32.71 9.93
C ILE A 140 1.33 32.99 11.40
N ILE A 141 2.60 33.24 11.74
CA ILE A 141 3.03 33.59 13.10
C ILE A 141 2.28 34.85 13.57
N ARG A 142 2.29 35.94 12.80
CA ARG A 142 1.61 37.19 13.19
C ARG A 142 0.11 37.01 13.40
N ARG A 143 -0.55 36.23 12.54
CA ARG A 143 -1.98 35.91 12.67
C ARG A 143 -2.28 35.12 13.94
N ASP A 144 -1.40 34.21 14.34
CA ASP A 144 -1.62 33.38 15.52
C ASP A 144 -1.28 34.12 16.82
N ILE A 145 -0.32 35.04 16.79
CA ILE A 145 0.02 35.90 17.93
C ILE A 145 -1.11 36.85 18.30
N SER A 146 -1.82 37.43 17.32
CA SER A 146 -2.92 38.36 17.60
C SER A 146 -4.10 37.72 18.34
N ARG A 147 -4.16 36.39 18.42
CA ARG A 147 -5.15 35.61 19.18
C ARG A 147 -4.56 34.86 20.38
N THR A 148 -3.30 35.10 20.74
CA THR A 148 -2.63 34.51 21.92
C THR A 148 -2.69 35.50 23.08
N PHE A 149 -3.49 35.20 24.09
CA PHE A 149 -3.77 36.08 25.25
C PHE A 149 -4.18 37.51 24.84
N PRO A 150 -5.17 37.69 23.94
CA PRO A 150 -5.49 39.00 23.36
C PRO A 150 -5.95 40.04 24.39
N ASP A 151 -6.51 39.59 25.52
CA ASP A 151 -7.01 40.47 26.58
C ASP A 151 -5.95 40.79 27.66
N HIS A 152 -4.77 40.17 27.59
CA HIS A 152 -3.71 40.37 28.59
C HIS A 152 -2.93 41.66 28.31
N ASP A 153 -2.68 42.46 29.35
CA ASP A 153 -2.09 43.80 29.22
C ASP A 153 -0.77 43.86 28.44
N PHE A 154 0.07 42.83 28.59
CA PHE A 154 1.35 42.72 27.88
C PHE A 154 1.20 42.35 26.39
N PHE A 155 0.14 41.64 26.02
CA PHE A 155 -0.05 41.07 24.67
C PHE A 155 -1.17 41.74 23.86
N LYS A 156 -2.01 42.57 24.47
CA LYS A 156 -3.19 43.19 23.83
C LYS A 156 -2.85 44.20 22.73
N ASP A 157 -1.68 44.83 22.78
CA ASP A 157 -1.24 45.81 21.80
C ASP A 157 -0.53 45.12 20.61
N SER A 158 -1.08 45.28 19.41
CA SER A 158 -0.55 44.68 18.17
C SER A 158 0.82 45.19 17.76
N GLU A 159 1.17 46.40 18.20
CA GLU A 159 2.50 47.01 17.97
C GLU A 159 3.32 47.06 19.27
N GLY A 160 2.80 46.42 20.33
CA GLY A 160 3.42 46.41 21.65
C GLY A 160 4.61 45.45 21.74
N GLN A 161 5.46 45.71 22.73
CA GLN A 161 6.65 44.89 22.99
C GLN A 161 6.32 43.40 23.19
N GLY A 162 5.20 43.06 23.84
CA GLY A 162 4.87 41.67 24.11
C GLY A 162 4.55 40.86 22.85
N GLN A 163 3.81 41.41 21.89
CA GLN A 163 3.57 40.73 20.62
C GLN A 163 4.85 40.63 19.78
N GLU A 164 5.70 41.65 19.81
CA GLU A 164 6.98 41.60 19.08
C GLU A 164 7.95 40.57 19.69
N SER A 165 8.06 40.51 21.03
CA SER A 165 8.83 39.47 21.71
C SER A 165 8.29 38.07 21.41
N LEU A 166 6.96 37.89 21.39
CA LEU A 166 6.35 36.62 21.02
C LEU A 166 6.64 36.26 19.55
N PHE A 167 6.62 37.26 18.66
CA PHE A 167 6.97 37.10 17.26
C PHE A 167 8.43 36.67 17.10
N ASN A 168 9.35 37.32 17.80
CA ASN A 168 10.78 37.02 17.75
C ASN A 168 11.07 35.58 18.16
N VAL A 169 10.55 35.13 19.30
CA VAL A 169 10.76 33.75 19.77
C VAL A 169 10.18 32.74 18.77
N MET A 170 8.95 32.96 18.30
CA MET A 170 8.31 32.04 17.35
C MET A 170 9.03 32.01 15.99
N LYS A 171 9.47 33.19 15.51
CA LYS A 171 10.27 33.34 14.29
C LYS A 171 11.58 32.57 14.43
N VAL A 172 12.35 32.84 15.48
CA VAL A 172 13.66 32.21 15.70
C VAL A 172 13.51 30.70 15.86
N TYR A 173 12.53 30.23 16.63
CA TYR A 173 12.29 28.80 16.78
C TYR A 173 11.96 28.12 15.44
N SER A 174 11.16 28.77 14.57
CA SER A 174 10.86 28.23 13.23
C SER A 174 12.08 28.11 12.30
N LEU A 175 13.12 28.91 12.55
CA LEU A 175 14.39 28.87 11.80
C LEU A 175 15.39 27.91 12.42
N TYR A 176 15.30 27.71 13.74
CA TYR A 176 16.13 26.80 14.52
C TYR A 176 15.79 25.34 14.20
N ASP A 177 14.52 24.95 14.35
CA ASP A 177 14.04 23.60 14.02
C ASP A 177 13.33 23.61 12.65
N LYS A 178 14.11 23.54 11.57
CA LYS A 178 13.58 23.65 10.20
C LYS A 178 12.67 22.48 9.81
N ASP A 179 12.85 21.32 10.45
CA ASP A 179 12.03 20.13 10.18
C ASP A 179 10.61 20.30 10.76
N LEU A 180 10.50 20.98 11.91
CA LEU A 180 9.21 21.33 12.52
C LEU A 180 8.64 22.63 11.93
N GLY A 181 9.50 23.64 11.74
CA GLY A 181 9.13 24.98 11.32
C GLY A 181 8.26 25.68 12.37
N TYR A 182 7.15 26.27 11.93
CA TYR A 182 6.14 26.84 12.82
C TYR A 182 4.93 25.92 12.95
N CYS A 183 4.56 25.57 14.19
CA CYS A 183 3.34 24.83 14.50
C CYS A 183 2.38 25.66 15.35
N GLN A 184 1.10 25.64 14.99
CA GLN A 184 0.05 26.37 15.69
C GLN A 184 -0.11 25.85 17.13
N GLY A 185 -0.25 26.78 18.08
CA GLY A 185 -0.42 26.48 19.50
C GLY A 185 0.85 26.69 20.32
N LEU A 186 2.04 26.67 19.70
CA LEU A 186 3.31 26.93 20.37
C LEU A 186 3.39 28.30 21.05
N SER A 187 2.74 29.31 20.48
CA SER A 187 2.70 30.66 21.06
C SER A 187 2.06 30.68 22.46
N PHE A 188 1.15 29.75 22.77
CA PHE A 188 0.55 29.62 24.10
C PHE A 188 1.51 29.02 25.14
N ILE A 189 2.59 28.36 24.71
CA ILE A 189 3.70 27.95 25.60
C ILE A 189 4.64 29.12 25.85
N VAL A 190 4.94 29.89 24.80
CA VAL A 190 5.89 31.00 24.87
C VAL A 190 5.33 32.20 25.63
N GLY A 191 4.04 32.50 25.51
CA GLY A 191 3.41 33.62 26.22
C GLY A 191 3.67 33.61 27.73
N PRO A 192 3.36 32.53 28.47
CA PRO A 192 3.67 32.41 29.89
C PRO A 192 5.16 32.56 30.22
N LEU A 193 6.07 32.12 29.33
CA LEU A 193 7.51 32.30 29.52
C LEU A 193 7.87 33.79 29.44
N LEU A 194 7.40 34.50 28.41
CA LEU A 194 7.67 35.92 28.20
C LEU A 194 7.15 36.84 29.32
N LEU A 195 6.14 36.40 30.07
CA LEU A 195 5.67 37.10 31.25
C LEU A 195 6.64 37.00 32.44
N ASN A 196 7.57 36.05 32.40
CA ASN A 196 8.50 35.76 33.49
C ASN A 196 9.97 35.93 33.12
N MET A 197 10.32 36.07 31.82
CA MET A 197 11.69 36.23 31.35
C MET A 197 11.76 36.94 29.97
N PRO A 198 12.91 37.52 29.60
CA PRO A 198 13.15 38.06 28.26
C PRO A 198 13.02 37.02 27.13
N ASP A 199 12.87 37.48 25.90
CA ASP A 199 12.64 36.64 24.72
C ASP A 199 13.78 35.66 24.40
N GLU A 200 15.04 36.08 24.52
CA GLU A 200 16.20 35.20 24.38
C GLU A 200 16.18 34.03 25.39
N GLU A 201 15.86 34.32 26.65
CA GLU A 201 15.77 33.30 27.71
C GLU A 201 14.56 32.38 27.49
N ALA A 202 13.43 32.95 27.08
CA ALA A 202 12.22 32.20 26.74
C ALA A 202 12.46 31.25 25.56
N PHE A 203 13.21 31.67 24.54
CA PHE A 203 13.66 30.80 23.44
C PHE A 203 14.50 29.63 23.97
N CYS A 204 15.47 29.89 24.85
CA CYS A 204 16.30 28.83 25.43
C CYS A 204 15.46 27.81 26.22
N VAL A 205 14.49 28.29 27.01
CA VAL A 205 13.56 27.41 27.75
C VAL A 205 12.66 26.63 26.79
N LEU A 206 12.16 27.24 25.72
CA LEU A 206 11.36 26.56 24.70
C LEU A 206 12.14 25.40 24.06
N VAL A 207 13.41 25.61 23.69
CA VAL A 207 14.27 24.55 23.16
C VAL A 207 14.39 23.39 24.15
N ARG A 208 14.58 23.68 25.45
CA ARG A 208 14.62 22.63 26.49
C ARG A 208 13.29 21.89 26.64
N LEU A 209 12.16 22.56 26.57
CA LEU A 209 10.86 21.90 26.60
C LEU A 209 10.72 20.91 25.43
N MET A 210 11.18 21.30 24.25
CA MET A 210 11.07 20.49 23.03
C MET A 210 11.97 19.26 23.08
N GLU A 211 13.22 19.42 23.50
CA GLU A 211 14.23 18.35 23.51
C GLU A 211 14.27 17.56 24.81
N GLY A 212 14.31 18.26 25.95
CA GLY A 212 14.51 17.69 27.28
C GLY A 212 13.23 17.18 27.95
N TYR A 213 12.08 17.77 27.62
CA TYR A 213 10.77 17.37 28.14
C TYR A 213 9.92 16.61 27.10
N ASP A 214 10.52 16.22 25.97
CA ASP A 214 9.90 15.37 24.94
C ASP A 214 8.58 15.93 24.39
N MET A 215 8.53 17.26 24.21
CA MET A 215 7.37 17.96 23.64
C MET A 215 7.43 18.12 22.12
N ARG A 216 8.61 18.00 21.50
CA ARG A 216 8.77 18.21 20.05
C ARG A 216 7.81 17.35 19.22
N GLY A 217 7.65 16.07 19.59
CA GLY A 217 6.78 15.12 18.89
C GLY A 217 5.29 15.48 18.89
N LEU A 218 4.86 16.38 19.77
CA LEU A 218 3.47 16.86 19.80
C LEU A 218 3.16 17.75 18.57
N TYR A 219 4.18 18.40 18.03
CA TYR A 219 4.07 19.46 17.03
C TYR A 219 4.57 19.05 15.64
N THR A 220 5.06 17.83 15.48
CA THR A 220 5.47 17.31 14.18
C THR A 220 4.29 17.26 13.20
N PRO A 221 4.52 17.26 11.88
CA PRO A 221 3.43 17.27 10.88
C PRO A 221 2.43 16.13 11.02
N ASN A 222 2.90 14.94 11.43
CA ASN A 222 2.04 13.77 11.65
C ASN A 222 1.48 13.70 13.09
N MET A 223 1.92 14.61 13.96
CA MET A 223 1.52 14.70 15.37
C MET A 223 1.69 13.37 16.12
N GLU A 224 2.71 12.57 15.80
CA GLU A 224 2.88 11.22 16.36
C GLU A 224 3.02 11.22 17.89
N GLY A 225 3.65 12.26 18.45
CA GLY A 225 3.75 12.43 19.89
C GLY A 225 2.40 12.77 20.51
N LEU A 226 1.58 13.61 19.87
CA LEU A 226 0.24 13.92 20.36
C LEU A 226 -0.67 12.68 20.31
N GLN A 227 -0.65 11.94 19.21
CA GLN A 227 -1.39 10.68 19.08
C GLN A 227 -0.98 9.69 20.17
N LEU A 228 0.32 9.58 20.45
CA LEU A 228 0.83 8.78 21.56
C LEU A 228 0.29 9.27 22.91
N ARG A 229 0.31 10.59 23.20
CA ARG A 229 -0.20 11.13 24.47
C ARG A 229 -1.70 10.88 24.62
N LEU A 230 -2.49 11.07 23.56
CA LEU A 230 -3.93 10.80 23.56
C LEU A 230 -4.23 9.32 23.74
N TYR A 231 -3.48 8.43 23.07
CA TYR A 231 -3.58 7.00 23.30
C TYR A 231 -3.28 6.62 24.75
N GLN A 232 -2.18 7.13 25.31
CA GLN A 232 -1.84 6.93 26.72
C GLN A 232 -2.96 7.43 27.64
N PHE A 233 -3.52 8.60 27.33
CA PHE A 233 -4.61 9.21 28.07
C PHE A 233 -5.87 8.33 28.03
N ASP A 234 -6.29 7.84 26.87
CA ASP A 234 -7.47 6.99 26.72
C ASP A 234 -7.33 5.65 27.46
N GLN A 235 -6.15 5.03 27.41
CA GLN A 235 -5.89 3.80 28.17
C GLN A 235 -5.89 4.08 29.69
N LEU A 236 -5.30 5.19 30.12
CA LEU A 236 -5.32 5.59 31.52
C LEU A 236 -6.73 5.99 31.99
N LEU A 237 -7.55 6.58 31.13
CA LEU A 237 -8.92 6.97 31.44
C LEU A 237 -9.79 5.75 31.70
N ASN A 238 -9.67 4.73 30.85
CA ASN A 238 -10.30 3.43 31.04
C ASN A 238 -9.93 2.80 32.39
N ASP A 239 -8.68 2.93 32.82
CA ASP A 239 -8.21 2.34 34.08
C ASP A 239 -8.53 3.18 35.33
N ILE A 240 -8.44 4.51 35.24
CA ILE A 240 -8.54 5.42 36.40
C ILE A 240 -10.00 5.86 36.63
N LEU A 241 -10.75 6.17 35.56
CA LEU A 241 -12.13 6.64 35.61
C LEU A 241 -13.02 5.81 34.65
N PRO A 242 -13.19 4.49 34.86
CA PRO A 242 -13.89 3.60 33.93
C PRO A 242 -15.36 3.93 33.69
N LYS A 243 -16.01 4.70 34.59
CA LYS A 243 -17.38 5.19 34.39
C LYS A 243 -17.41 6.33 33.38
N VAL A 244 -16.51 7.31 33.55
CA VAL A 244 -16.34 8.43 32.62
C VAL A 244 -15.95 7.93 31.24
N SER A 245 -14.97 7.01 31.17
CA SER A 245 -14.52 6.45 29.90
C SER A 245 -15.67 5.82 29.10
N ARG A 246 -16.46 4.94 29.74
CA ARG A 246 -17.61 4.30 29.10
C ARG A 246 -18.72 5.28 28.71
N HIS A 247 -18.92 6.33 29.50
CA HIS A 247 -19.89 7.38 29.17
C HIS A 247 -19.46 8.16 27.94
N LEU A 248 -18.19 8.58 27.88
CA LEU A 248 -17.63 9.26 26.70
C LEU A 248 -17.68 8.37 25.45
N GLU A 249 -17.38 7.08 25.58
CA GLU A 249 -17.53 6.11 24.48
C GLU A 249 -18.99 5.96 24.04
N HIS A 250 -19.94 5.95 24.97
CA HIS A 250 -21.38 5.87 24.67
C HIS A 250 -21.88 7.10 23.92
N GLU A 251 -21.45 8.29 24.35
CA GLU A 251 -21.76 9.56 23.69
C GLU A 251 -20.96 9.75 22.39
N GLY A 252 -19.98 8.89 22.09
CA GLY A 252 -19.14 9.01 20.88
C GLY A 252 -18.11 10.15 20.95
N ILE A 253 -17.72 10.58 22.15
CA ILE A 253 -16.73 11.63 22.38
C ILE A 253 -15.32 11.02 22.51
N GLY A 254 -14.48 11.27 21.50
CA GLY A 254 -13.05 10.93 21.55
C GLY A 254 -12.21 12.00 22.23
N SER A 255 -11.11 11.62 22.88
CA SER A 255 -10.17 12.56 23.53
C SER A 255 -9.57 13.59 22.57
N THR A 256 -9.43 13.25 21.29
CA THR A 256 -9.01 14.17 20.22
C THR A 256 -9.88 15.43 20.15
N MET A 257 -11.15 15.34 20.54
CA MET A 257 -12.13 16.44 20.45
C MET A 257 -11.98 17.50 21.53
N TYR A 258 -11.36 17.17 22.68
CA TYR A 258 -11.27 18.09 23.84
C TYR A 258 -9.87 18.15 24.48
N ALA A 259 -9.11 17.06 24.50
CA ALA A 259 -7.85 16.97 25.24
C ALA A 259 -6.61 17.41 24.43
N SER A 260 -6.71 17.47 23.10
CA SER A 260 -5.57 17.83 22.23
C SER A 260 -4.91 19.15 22.65
N GLN A 261 -5.71 20.17 22.97
CA GLN A 261 -5.21 21.46 23.41
C GLN A 261 -4.56 21.43 24.79
N TRP A 262 -5.01 20.56 25.69
CA TRP A 262 -4.43 20.43 27.03
C TRP A 262 -2.96 20.00 26.96
N PHE A 263 -2.68 18.98 26.15
CA PHE A 263 -1.34 18.46 25.96
C PHE A 263 -0.48 19.41 25.13
N MET A 264 -1.00 19.91 24.01
CA MET A 264 -0.25 20.83 23.16
C MET A 264 0.12 22.10 23.92
N THR A 265 -0.86 22.79 24.49
CA THR A 265 -0.67 24.13 25.05
C THR A 265 -0.38 24.15 26.55
N LEU A 266 -0.15 22.99 27.19
CA LEU A 266 0.01 22.88 28.64
C LEU A 266 -1.12 23.61 29.40
N PHE A 267 -2.36 23.43 28.92
CA PHE A 267 -3.59 24.10 29.37
C PHE A 267 -3.70 25.62 29.11
N ALA A 268 -2.66 26.26 28.58
CA ALA A 268 -2.59 27.72 28.46
C ALA A 268 -3.55 28.35 27.44
N TYR A 269 -4.24 27.54 26.63
CA TYR A 269 -5.21 28.05 25.66
C TYR A 269 -6.51 28.61 26.29
N LYS A 270 -7.01 27.97 27.35
CA LYS A 270 -8.33 28.30 27.96
C LYS A 270 -8.29 28.52 29.46
N PHE A 271 -7.27 27.99 30.14
CA PHE A 271 -7.19 28.07 31.59
C PHE A 271 -6.50 29.37 32.02
N PRO A 272 -6.78 29.87 33.24
CA PRO A 272 -6.15 31.09 33.75
C PRO A 272 -4.62 31.01 33.80
N LEU A 273 -3.94 32.11 33.50
CA LEU A 273 -2.48 32.18 33.48
C LEU A 273 -1.85 31.81 34.83
N GLU A 274 -2.50 32.16 35.95
CA GLU A 274 -2.02 31.76 37.28
C GLU A 274 -1.89 30.24 37.39
N LEU A 275 -2.91 29.48 36.99
CA LEU A 275 -2.83 28.02 36.94
C LEU A 275 -1.72 27.55 36.00
N VAL A 276 -1.59 28.14 34.81
CA VAL A 276 -0.54 27.77 33.85
C VAL A 276 0.84 27.92 34.46
N PHE A 277 1.11 28.98 35.22
CA PHE A 277 2.37 29.14 35.94
C PHE A 277 2.58 28.05 36.98
N ARG A 278 1.54 27.68 37.74
CA ARG A 278 1.61 26.57 38.69
C ARG A 278 1.88 25.22 38.01
N ILE A 279 1.30 24.99 36.83
CA ILE A 279 1.56 23.79 36.02
C ILE A 279 3.02 23.77 35.56
N LEU A 280 3.55 24.90 35.06
CA LEU A 280 4.94 25.01 34.62
C LEU A 280 5.93 24.79 35.78
N ASP A 281 5.66 25.36 36.96
CA ASP A 281 6.47 25.16 38.17
C ASP A 281 6.71 23.66 38.42
N VAL A 282 5.64 22.86 38.38
CA VAL A 282 5.71 21.43 38.66
C VAL A 282 6.21 20.64 37.44
N LEU A 283 5.84 21.02 36.22
CA LEU A 283 6.31 20.37 35.00
C LEU A 283 7.84 20.42 34.89
N PHE A 284 8.46 21.57 35.17
CA PHE A 284 9.93 21.65 35.12
C PHE A 284 10.58 20.72 36.14
N ALA A 285 9.99 20.56 37.32
CA ALA A 285 10.55 19.76 38.41
C ALA A 285 10.27 18.24 38.28
N GLU A 286 9.06 17.86 37.86
CA GLU A 286 8.60 16.46 37.86
C GLU A 286 8.50 15.85 36.46
N GLY A 287 8.53 16.66 35.41
CA GLY A 287 8.43 16.21 34.03
C GLY A 287 7.02 16.31 33.44
N TYR A 288 6.93 15.96 32.16
CA TYR A 288 5.72 16.07 31.36
C TYR A 288 4.58 15.14 31.84
N GLU A 289 4.89 14.09 32.61
CA GLU A 289 3.87 13.19 33.17
C GLU A 289 2.85 13.93 34.05
N PHE A 290 3.22 15.09 34.60
CA PHE A 290 2.34 15.91 35.42
C PHE A 290 1.12 16.43 34.64
N ILE A 291 1.24 16.62 33.32
CA ILE A 291 0.14 17.09 32.46
C ILE A 291 -1.02 16.08 32.45
N PHE A 292 -0.71 14.78 32.44
CA PHE A 292 -1.74 13.75 32.59
C PHE A 292 -2.42 13.84 33.96
N ARG A 293 -1.66 14.09 35.03
CA ARG A 293 -2.22 14.17 36.38
C ARG A 293 -3.19 15.35 36.51
N ILE A 294 -2.87 16.50 35.93
CA ILE A 294 -3.79 17.65 35.88
C ILE A 294 -5.07 17.27 35.12
N ALA A 295 -4.94 16.65 33.93
CA ALA A 295 -6.10 16.21 33.15
C ALA A 295 -7.01 15.27 33.95
N PHE A 296 -6.45 14.28 34.65
CA PHE A 296 -7.23 13.37 35.47
C PHE A 296 -7.77 13.99 36.75
N ALA A 297 -7.12 15.00 37.33
CA ALA A 297 -7.66 15.71 38.49
C ALA A 297 -8.90 16.52 38.12
N LEU A 298 -8.86 17.19 36.96
CA LEU A 298 -10.01 17.89 36.39
C LEU A 298 -11.17 16.92 36.13
N LEU A 299 -10.92 15.80 35.44
CA LEU A 299 -11.97 14.82 35.15
C LEU A 299 -12.52 14.14 36.41
N LYS A 300 -11.65 13.78 37.36
CA LYS A 300 -12.06 13.07 38.58
C LYS A 300 -12.93 13.95 39.46
N LYS A 301 -12.60 15.24 39.59
CA LYS A 301 -13.39 16.19 40.40
C LYS A 301 -14.75 16.47 39.78
N ASN A 302 -14.81 16.51 38.45
CA ASN A 302 -16.04 16.77 37.69
C ASN A 302 -16.79 15.51 37.26
N GLN A 303 -16.46 14.33 37.81
CA GLN A 303 -17.01 13.06 37.33
C GLN A 303 -18.53 13.02 37.36
N ASP A 304 -19.16 13.55 38.42
CA ASP A 304 -20.61 13.49 38.57
C ASP A 304 -21.31 14.36 37.50
N PHE A 305 -20.81 15.57 37.23
CA PHE A 305 -21.30 16.43 36.15
C PHE A 305 -21.10 15.81 34.77
N ILE A 306 -19.93 15.20 34.52
CA ILE A 306 -19.63 14.55 33.24
C ILE A 306 -20.65 13.45 32.92
N LEU A 307 -21.09 12.69 33.92
CA LEU A 307 -22.04 11.59 33.75
C LEU A 307 -23.49 12.05 33.55
N GLU A 308 -23.80 13.32 33.79
CA GLU A 308 -25.15 13.89 33.64
C GLU A 308 -25.38 14.48 32.24
N PHE A 309 -24.31 14.88 31.54
CA PHE A 309 -24.43 15.54 30.24
C PHE A 309 -24.43 14.54 29.06
N GLU A 310 -25.18 14.90 28.02
CA GLU A 310 -25.19 14.25 26.69
C GLU A 310 -24.21 14.95 25.72
N PHE A 311 -23.95 14.37 24.55
CA PHE A 311 -22.91 14.76 23.58
C PHE A 311 -22.57 16.26 23.50
N ASP A 312 -23.50 17.12 23.08
CA ASP A 312 -23.21 18.54 22.82
C ASP A 312 -22.84 19.30 24.11
N ALA A 313 -23.62 19.12 25.17
CA ALA A 313 -23.40 19.77 26.46
C ALA A 313 -22.13 19.24 27.14
N LEU A 314 -21.89 17.92 27.02
CA LEU A 314 -20.71 17.29 27.58
C LEU A 314 -19.44 17.77 26.87
N LEU A 315 -19.45 17.86 25.53
CA LEU A 315 -18.31 18.32 24.78
C LEU A 315 -17.99 19.80 25.07
N ASP A 316 -19.01 20.64 25.24
CA ASP A 316 -18.83 22.03 25.66
C ASP A 316 -18.26 22.12 27.09
N PHE A 317 -18.82 21.34 28.02
CA PHE A 317 -18.36 21.27 29.40
C PHE A 317 -16.90 20.81 29.51
N LEU A 318 -16.50 19.77 28.77
CA LEU A 318 -15.11 19.30 28.72
C LEU A 318 -14.14 20.37 28.20
N LYS A 319 -14.60 21.25 27.30
CA LYS A 319 -13.76 22.31 26.73
C LYS A 319 -13.67 23.55 27.60
N ASN A 320 -14.77 23.90 28.28
CA ASN A 320 -14.94 25.23 28.86
C ASN A 320 -15.22 25.22 30.38
N GLY A 321 -15.80 24.16 30.95
CA GLY A 321 -16.31 24.17 32.34
C GLY A 321 -15.53 23.31 33.34
N LEU A 322 -14.50 22.56 32.91
CA LEU A 322 -13.76 21.67 33.82
C LEU A 322 -13.01 22.40 34.94
N PHE A 323 -12.63 23.66 34.71
CA PHE A 323 -11.85 24.43 35.66
C PHE A 323 -12.71 25.08 36.76
N ASP A 324 -13.97 25.41 36.46
CA ASP A 324 -14.85 26.20 37.32
C ASP A 324 -14.94 25.69 38.77
N ILE A 325 -14.85 24.37 38.97
CA ILE A 325 -14.85 23.74 40.31
C ILE A 325 -13.62 24.09 41.17
N TYR A 326 -12.55 24.62 40.56
CA TYR A 326 -11.30 25.04 41.20
C TYR A 326 -11.08 26.55 41.16
N ASP A 327 -12.06 27.34 40.70
CA ASP A 327 -11.94 28.81 40.58
C ASP A 327 -11.56 29.47 41.92
N ASP A 328 -12.04 28.92 43.04
CA ASP A 328 -11.77 29.45 44.38
C ASP A 328 -10.36 29.12 44.90
N ASP A 329 -9.77 27.98 44.51
CA ASP A 329 -8.43 27.57 44.95
C ASP A 329 -7.70 26.68 43.92
N ILE A 330 -6.86 27.34 43.11
CA ILE A 330 -5.96 26.69 42.14
C ILE A 330 -5.01 25.69 42.82
N SER A 331 -4.64 25.94 44.08
CA SER A 331 -3.72 25.07 44.83
C SER A 331 -4.35 23.70 45.10
N GLU A 332 -5.68 23.64 45.21
CA GLU A 332 -6.41 22.39 45.36
C GLU A 332 -6.23 21.51 44.12
N LEU A 333 -6.27 22.08 42.91
CA LEU A 333 -6.02 21.31 41.68
C LEU A 333 -4.62 20.71 41.64
N ILE A 334 -3.59 21.47 42.03
CA ILE A 334 -2.20 20.97 42.09
C ILE A 334 -2.05 19.84 43.11
N LYS A 335 -2.77 19.93 44.23
CA LYS A 335 -2.82 18.90 45.26
C LYS A 335 -3.55 17.65 44.77
N ASP A 336 -4.74 17.80 44.19
CA ASP A 336 -5.54 16.68 43.66
C ASP A 336 -4.78 15.97 42.52
N ALA A 337 -4.09 16.71 41.65
CA ALA A 337 -3.20 16.15 40.64
C ALA A 337 -1.99 15.41 41.25
N SER A 338 -1.42 15.95 42.33
CA SER A 338 -0.31 15.31 43.04
C SER A 338 -0.67 13.95 43.64
N ASP A 339 -1.93 13.74 43.99
CA ASP A 339 -2.45 12.47 44.54
C ASP A 339 -2.70 11.41 43.44
N ILE A 340 -2.74 11.81 42.17
CA ILE A 340 -2.94 10.91 41.04
C ILE A 340 -1.65 10.17 40.70
N ARG A 341 -1.69 8.84 40.87
CA ARG A 341 -0.52 7.98 40.68
C ARG A 341 -0.38 7.51 39.23
N ILE A 342 0.37 8.27 38.45
CA ILE A 342 0.83 7.88 37.11
C ILE A 342 2.36 7.80 37.14
N SER A 343 2.87 6.57 36.94
CA SER A 343 4.31 6.32 36.92
C SER A 343 4.84 6.36 35.49
N LYS A 344 6.05 6.89 35.31
CA LYS A 344 6.76 6.89 34.02
C LYS A 344 6.80 5.52 33.37
N ARG A 345 7.11 4.47 34.15
CA ARG A 345 7.11 3.08 33.68
C ARG A 345 5.79 2.63 33.06
N ARG A 346 4.65 3.11 33.56
CA ARG A 346 3.33 2.78 32.98
C ARG A 346 3.15 3.49 31.63
N LEU A 347 3.52 4.76 31.54
CA LEU A 347 3.50 5.51 30.29
C LEU A 347 4.43 4.87 29.24
N ASP A 348 5.65 4.48 29.63
CA ASP A 348 6.60 3.81 28.73
C ASP A 348 6.06 2.49 28.19
N LYS A 349 5.36 1.70 29.03
CA LYS A 349 4.69 0.47 28.57
C LYS A 349 3.60 0.76 27.54
N LEU A 350 2.76 1.77 27.80
CA LEU A 350 1.73 2.19 26.86
C LEU A 350 2.33 2.74 25.57
N ALA A 351 3.47 3.43 25.64
CA ALA A 351 4.19 3.91 24.45
C ALA A 351 4.73 2.77 23.60
N ASN A 352 5.35 1.76 24.22
CA ASN A 352 5.82 0.57 23.50
C ASN A 352 4.66 -0.18 22.84
N HIS A 353 3.53 -0.29 23.54
CA HIS A 353 2.33 -0.91 22.98
C HIS A 353 1.77 -0.12 21.79
N PHE A 354 1.68 1.21 21.90
CA PHE A 354 1.28 2.09 20.80
C PHE A 354 2.19 1.91 19.57
N ILE A 355 3.52 1.96 19.77
CA ILE A 355 4.49 1.78 18.69
C ILE A 355 4.34 0.42 18.01
N GLN A 356 4.11 -0.65 18.80
CA GLN A 356 3.87 -1.98 18.25
C GLN A 356 2.58 -2.03 17.43
N MET A 357 1.47 -1.50 17.94
CA MET A 357 0.21 -1.47 17.22
C MET A 357 0.30 -0.67 15.92
N THR A 358 0.92 0.51 15.93
CA THR A 358 1.11 1.33 14.73
C THR A 358 1.95 0.60 13.69
N LYS A 359 3.03 -0.07 14.12
CA LYS A 359 3.84 -0.88 13.21
C LYS A 359 3.07 -2.04 12.61
N GLU A 360 2.31 -2.78 13.41
CA GLU A 360 1.47 -3.88 12.92
C GLU A 360 0.39 -3.39 11.94
N PHE A 361 -0.19 -2.22 12.20
CA PHE A 361 -1.14 -1.57 11.31
C PHE A 361 -0.49 -1.18 9.97
N ASP A 362 0.70 -0.59 10.00
CA ASP A 362 1.44 -0.22 8.79
C ASP A 362 1.85 -1.45 7.96
N ASP A 363 2.37 -2.50 8.62
CA ASP A 363 2.73 -3.77 7.99
C ASP A 363 1.50 -4.43 7.34
N ASN A 364 0.35 -4.40 8.04
CA ASN A 364 -0.92 -4.90 7.50
C ASN A 364 -1.40 -4.06 6.31
N ASN A 365 -1.30 -2.74 6.36
CA ASN A 365 -1.67 -1.87 5.24
C ASN A 365 -0.80 -2.12 4.02
N GLN A 366 0.51 -2.25 4.19
CA GLN A 366 1.42 -2.60 3.09
C GLN A 366 1.05 -3.96 2.47
N LYS A 367 0.76 -4.96 3.31
CA LYS A 367 0.30 -6.27 2.84
C LYS A 367 -1.03 -6.19 2.11
N MET A 368 -1.98 -5.40 2.61
CA MET A 368 -3.27 -5.17 1.95
C MET A 368 -3.11 -4.51 0.59
N GLU A 369 -2.24 -3.51 0.45
CA GLU A 369 -1.95 -2.87 -0.84
C GLU A 369 -1.27 -3.83 -1.82
N PHE A 370 -0.35 -4.66 -1.35
CA PHE A 370 0.25 -5.73 -2.16
C PHE A 370 -0.82 -6.71 -2.68
N LEU A 371 -1.68 -7.21 -1.79
CA LEU A 371 -2.77 -8.14 -2.14
C LEU A 371 -3.81 -7.50 -3.07
N LYS A 372 -4.09 -6.20 -2.94
CA LYS A 372 -4.97 -5.48 -3.87
C LYS A 372 -4.36 -5.43 -5.28
N LYS A 373 -3.05 -5.17 -5.38
CA LYS A 373 -2.35 -5.15 -6.66
C LYS A 373 -2.36 -6.53 -7.33
N GLU A 374 -2.02 -7.57 -6.59
CA GLU A 374 -2.04 -8.95 -7.09
C GLU A 374 -3.44 -9.38 -7.52
N ASN A 375 -4.48 -9.08 -6.73
CA ASN A 375 -5.87 -9.35 -7.12
C ASN A 375 -6.27 -8.63 -8.41
N LYS A 376 -5.81 -7.39 -8.61
CA LYS A 376 -6.08 -6.63 -9.85
C LYS A 376 -5.42 -7.28 -11.06
N GLU A 377 -4.17 -7.75 -10.92
CA GLU A 377 -3.44 -8.45 -11.98
C GLU A 377 -4.13 -9.79 -12.32
N LEU A 378 -4.46 -10.59 -11.31
CA LEU A 378 -5.19 -11.85 -11.49
C LEU A 378 -6.56 -11.65 -12.13
N THR A 379 -7.30 -10.61 -11.72
CA THR A 379 -8.60 -10.28 -12.32
C THR A 379 -8.44 -9.95 -13.81
N THR A 380 -7.40 -9.19 -14.17
CA THR A 380 -7.10 -8.86 -15.57
C THR A 380 -6.74 -10.10 -16.37
N GLU A 381 -5.97 -11.02 -15.80
CA GLU A 381 -5.61 -12.27 -16.46
C GLU A 381 -6.81 -13.20 -16.64
N ILE A 382 -7.69 -13.30 -15.64
CA ILE A 382 -8.96 -14.03 -15.74
C ILE A 382 -9.84 -13.47 -16.87
N GLN A 383 -9.88 -12.14 -17.05
CA GLN A 383 -10.62 -11.51 -18.15
C GLN A 383 -10.03 -11.88 -19.51
N LYS A 384 -8.70 -11.85 -19.65
CA LYS A 384 -8.04 -12.28 -20.90
C LYS A 384 -8.31 -13.75 -21.22
N LEU A 385 -8.22 -14.62 -20.21
CA LEU A 385 -8.49 -16.04 -20.38
C LEU A 385 -9.94 -16.29 -20.76
N HIS A 386 -10.90 -15.56 -20.18
CA HIS A 386 -12.31 -15.63 -20.59
C HIS A 386 -12.49 -15.26 -22.06
N LEU A 387 -11.90 -14.14 -22.52
CA LEU A 387 -11.96 -13.73 -23.92
C LEU A 387 -11.33 -14.76 -24.86
N ALA A 388 -10.20 -15.37 -24.46
CA ALA A 388 -9.56 -16.43 -25.23
C ALA A 388 -10.44 -17.69 -25.33
N VAL A 389 -11.06 -18.10 -24.22
CA VAL A 389 -12.00 -19.24 -24.21
C VAL A 389 -13.22 -18.96 -25.08
N GLU A 390 -13.79 -17.76 -25.01
CA GLU A 390 -14.93 -17.37 -25.86
C GLU A 390 -14.55 -17.41 -27.35
N SER A 391 -13.39 -16.88 -27.71
CA SER A 391 -12.87 -16.93 -29.09
C SER A 391 -12.70 -18.37 -29.57
N LEU A 392 -12.05 -19.23 -28.79
CA LEU A 392 -11.86 -20.65 -29.13
C LEU A 392 -13.19 -21.41 -29.20
N THR A 393 -14.17 -21.05 -28.37
CA THR A 393 -15.49 -21.67 -28.40
C THR A 393 -16.23 -21.33 -29.69
N ASN A 394 -16.14 -20.06 -30.13
CA ASN A 394 -16.71 -19.63 -31.41
C ASN A 394 -16.02 -20.32 -32.60
N GLU A 395 -14.69 -20.42 -32.60
CA GLU A 395 -13.93 -21.11 -33.65
C GLU A 395 -14.27 -22.62 -33.71
N ASN A 396 -14.43 -23.28 -32.56
CA ASN A 396 -14.87 -24.67 -32.52
C ASN A 396 -16.30 -24.83 -33.06
N ALA A 397 -17.20 -23.87 -32.80
CA ALA A 397 -18.56 -23.90 -33.34
C ALA A 397 -18.55 -23.74 -34.87
N THR A 398 -17.72 -22.84 -35.42
CA THR A 398 -17.57 -22.69 -36.87
C THR A 398 -17.00 -23.94 -37.52
N LEU A 399 -15.92 -24.50 -36.97
CA LEU A 399 -15.31 -25.73 -37.47
C LEU A 399 -16.28 -26.91 -37.41
N LYS A 400 -17.12 -26.99 -36.37
CA LYS A 400 -18.14 -28.03 -36.26
C LYS A 400 -19.18 -27.91 -37.38
N ASN A 401 -19.64 -26.70 -37.69
CA ASN A 401 -20.58 -26.47 -38.78
C ASN A 401 -19.95 -26.84 -40.15
N GLU A 402 -18.71 -26.44 -40.39
CA GLU A 402 -17.98 -26.84 -41.61
C GLU A 402 -17.86 -28.37 -41.73
N ILE A 403 -17.57 -29.07 -40.64
CA ILE A 403 -17.54 -30.55 -40.62
C ILE A 403 -18.92 -31.14 -40.94
N GLU A 404 -20.00 -30.55 -40.43
CA GLU A 404 -21.37 -30.99 -40.75
C GLU A 404 -21.71 -30.77 -42.23
N ASP A 405 -21.32 -29.64 -42.80
CA ASP A 405 -21.48 -29.34 -44.24
C ASP A 405 -20.71 -30.34 -45.10
N TYR A 406 -19.44 -30.60 -44.80
CA TYR A 406 -18.64 -31.61 -45.50
C TYR A 406 -19.24 -33.02 -45.39
N ARG A 407 -19.81 -33.38 -44.23
CA ARG A 407 -20.51 -34.67 -44.07
C ARG A 407 -21.77 -34.72 -44.92
N PHE A 408 -22.53 -33.63 -45.02
CA PHE A 408 -23.70 -33.56 -45.88
C PHE A 408 -23.31 -33.76 -47.35
N GLU A 409 -22.28 -33.05 -47.82
CA GLU A 409 -21.72 -33.24 -49.17
C GLU A 409 -21.24 -34.68 -49.40
N GLU A 410 -20.54 -35.28 -48.43
CA GLU A 410 -20.09 -36.67 -48.51
C GLU A 410 -21.28 -37.63 -48.68
N THR A 411 -22.37 -37.44 -47.92
CA THR A 411 -23.57 -38.27 -48.05
C THR A 411 -24.30 -38.07 -49.38
N ALA A 412 -24.37 -36.83 -49.88
CA ALA A 412 -24.94 -36.53 -51.18
C ALA A 412 -24.13 -37.19 -52.32
N ASN A 413 -22.80 -37.09 -52.25
CA ASN A 413 -21.88 -37.73 -53.19
C ASN A 413 -21.99 -39.25 -53.16
N LYS A 414 -22.08 -39.88 -51.97
CA LYS A 414 -22.34 -41.32 -51.84
C LYS A 414 -23.65 -41.72 -52.52
N THR A 415 -24.73 -40.97 -52.27
CA THR A 415 -26.04 -41.23 -52.88
C THR A 415 -25.99 -41.10 -54.41
N LEU A 416 -25.26 -40.11 -54.92
CA LEU A 416 -25.06 -39.93 -56.36
C LEU A 416 -24.24 -41.06 -56.98
N ILE A 417 -23.16 -41.49 -56.31
CA ILE A 417 -22.35 -42.64 -56.74
C ILE A 417 -23.22 -43.90 -56.81
N ASP A 418 -24.02 -44.18 -55.79
CA ASP A 418 -24.92 -45.34 -55.75
C ASP A 418 -25.96 -45.27 -56.89
N ALA A 419 -26.52 -44.09 -57.17
CA ALA A 419 -27.47 -43.87 -58.27
C ALA A 419 -26.82 -44.10 -59.64
N LEU A 420 -25.61 -43.57 -59.85
CA LEU A 420 -24.84 -43.77 -61.08
C LEU A 420 -24.46 -45.24 -61.27
N GLN A 421 -24.03 -45.93 -60.22
CA GLN A 421 -23.76 -47.37 -60.26
C GLN A 421 -25.00 -48.16 -60.68
N LYS A 422 -26.16 -47.84 -60.11
CA LYS A 422 -27.43 -48.49 -60.49
C LYS A 422 -27.80 -48.21 -61.95
N GLN A 423 -27.58 -46.98 -62.43
CA GLN A 423 -27.84 -46.62 -63.82
C GLN A 423 -26.87 -47.34 -64.80
N ILE A 424 -25.61 -47.53 -64.40
CA ILE A 424 -24.65 -48.34 -65.14
C ILE A 424 -25.14 -49.80 -65.20
N GLU A 425 -25.53 -50.40 -64.08
CA GLU A 425 -26.07 -51.78 -64.07
C GLU A 425 -27.32 -51.92 -64.96
N GLU A 426 -28.24 -50.96 -64.93
CA GLU A 426 -29.42 -50.95 -65.81
C GLU A 426 -29.03 -50.83 -67.29
N SER A 427 -28.08 -49.95 -67.60
CA SER A 427 -27.57 -49.77 -68.97
C SER A 427 -26.86 -51.03 -69.46
N GLU A 428 -26.03 -51.66 -68.63
CA GLU A 428 -25.36 -52.93 -68.94
C GLU A 428 -26.38 -54.06 -69.18
N ARG A 429 -27.44 -54.14 -68.36
CA ARG A 429 -28.55 -55.09 -68.58
C ARG A 429 -29.29 -54.83 -69.89
N LEU A 430 -29.58 -53.58 -70.21
CA LEU A 430 -30.24 -53.19 -71.46
C LEU A 430 -29.37 -53.50 -72.68
N VAL A 431 -28.07 -53.21 -72.61
CA VAL A 431 -27.08 -53.58 -73.64
C VAL A 431 -27.01 -55.10 -73.81
N ALA A 432 -26.93 -55.85 -72.71
CA ALA A 432 -26.94 -57.31 -72.76
C ALA A 432 -28.23 -57.86 -73.38
N HIS A 433 -29.39 -57.26 -73.07
CA HIS A 433 -30.68 -57.66 -73.63
C HIS A 433 -30.78 -57.36 -75.12
N THR A 434 -30.41 -56.14 -75.55
CA THR A 434 -30.41 -55.75 -76.97
C THR A 434 -29.40 -56.54 -77.79
N LEU A 435 -28.20 -56.81 -77.26
CA LEU A 435 -27.24 -57.72 -77.90
C LEU A 435 -27.80 -59.14 -78.04
N ARG A 436 -28.50 -59.64 -77.01
CA ARG A 436 -29.16 -60.96 -77.07
C ARG A 436 -30.26 -61.01 -78.12
N ASP A 437 -31.09 -59.98 -78.22
CA ASP A 437 -32.17 -59.92 -79.20
C ASP A 437 -31.65 -59.71 -80.62
N SER A 438 -30.66 -58.84 -80.81
CA SER A 438 -29.97 -58.67 -82.09
C SER A 438 -29.30 -59.98 -82.54
N ARG A 439 -28.70 -60.72 -81.59
CA ARG A 439 -28.14 -62.04 -81.87
C ARG A 439 -29.22 -63.04 -82.29
N LYS A 440 -30.35 -63.11 -81.59
CA LYS A 440 -31.48 -63.97 -81.98
C LYS A 440 -32.02 -63.61 -83.38
N GLN A 441 -32.17 -62.33 -83.68
CA GLN A 441 -32.61 -61.87 -85.00
C GLN A 441 -31.61 -62.25 -86.10
N ALA A 442 -30.30 -62.15 -85.82
CA ALA A 442 -29.26 -62.59 -86.75
C ALA A 442 -29.29 -64.10 -86.95
N GLU A 443 -29.42 -64.89 -85.88
CA GLU A 443 -29.55 -66.35 -85.94
C GLU A 443 -30.80 -66.77 -86.75
N GLU A 444 -31.93 -66.09 -86.57
CA GLU A 444 -33.16 -66.37 -87.33
C GLU A 444 -33.01 -65.99 -88.82
N LYS A 445 -32.35 -64.87 -89.14
CA LYS A 445 -32.04 -64.52 -90.53
C LYS A 445 -31.16 -65.57 -91.20
N VAL A 446 -30.11 -66.02 -90.52
CA VAL A 446 -29.23 -67.10 -91.02
C VAL A 446 -30.01 -68.39 -91.22
N ARG A 447 -30.93 -68.71 -90.30
CA ARG A 447 -31.81 -69.88 -90.43
C ARG A 447 -32.72 -69.79 -91.65
N ILE A 448 -33.34 -68.64 -91.89
CA ILE A 448 -34.16 -68.40 -93.09
C ILE A 448 -33.32 -68.51 -94.37
N GLU A 449 -32.14 -67.91 -94.41
CA GLU A 449 -31.23 -68.01 -95.56
C GLU A 449 -30.78 -69.46 -95.81
N LEU A 450 -30.53 -70.22 -94.74
CA LEU A 450 -30.18 -71.63 -94.83
C LEU A 450 -31.34 -72.47 -95.39
N ASP A 451 -32.58 -72.24 -94.95
CA ASP A 451 -33.76 -72.91 -95.49
C ASP A 451 -33.98 -72.58 -96.98
N VAL A 452 -33.72 -71.34 -97.39
CA VAL A 452 -33.75 -70.94 -98.81
C VAL A 452 -32.67 -71.69 -99.60
N LEU A 453 -31.45 -71.79 -99.08
CA LEU A 453 -30.35 -72.52 -99.73
C LEU A 453 -30.61 -74.02 -99.82
N ILE A 454 -31.17 -74.63 -98.76
CA ILE A 454 -31.57 -76.04 -98.74
C ILE A 454 -32.61 -76.30 -99.85
N ASN A 455 -33.66 -75.50 -99.92
CA ASN A 455 -34.68 -75.63 -100.96
C ASN A 455 -34.09 -75.46 -102.37
N LYS A 456 -33.19 -74.50 -102.55
CA LYS A 456 -32.50 -74.28 -103.82
C LYS A 456 -31.60 -75.48 -104.20
N ASN A 457 -30.96 -76.10 -103.22
CA ASN A 457 -30.13 -77.29 -103.41
C ASN A 457 -30.99 -78.51 -103.79
N ILE A 458 -32.15 -78.68 -103.14
CA ILE A 458 -33.15 -79.69 -103.50
C ILE A 458 -33.61 -79.52 -104.96
N ASP A 459 -33.96 -78.29 -105.36
CA ASP A 459 -34.35 -77.98 -106.74
C ASP A 459 -33.22 -78.21 -107.75
N THR A 460 -31.98 -77.88 -107.37
CA THR A 460 -30.81 -78.09 -108.24
C THR A 460 -30.51 -79.57 -108.39
N ASN A 461 -30.60 -80.36 -107.32
CA ASN A 461 -30.46 -81.82 -107.39
C ASN A 461 -31.56 -82.45 -108.25
N ARG A 462 -32.81 -81.98 -108.14
CA ARG A 462 -33.91 -82.44 -108.97
C ARG A 462 -33.65 -82.20 -110.46
N LYS A 463 -33.14 -81.02 -110.82
CA LYS A 463 -32.73 -80.71 -112.19
C LYS A 463 -31.55 -81.55 -112.67
N ASN A 464 -30.58 -81.85 -111.80
CA ASN A 464 -29.49 -82.76 -112.14
C ASN A 464 -30.01 -84.17 -112.42
N GLN A 465 -30.96 -84.66 -111.63
CA GLN A 465 -31.61 -85.95 -111.84
C GLN A 465 -32.34 -86.00 -113.21
N GLU A 466 -33.10 -84.95 -113.55
CA GLU A 466 -33.78 -84.84 -114.86
C GLU A 466 -32.81 -84.80 -116.05
N LEU A 467 -31.61 -84.22 -115.85
CA LEU A 467 -30.57 -84.20 -116.88
C LEU A 467 -29.90 -85.58 -117.04
N GLU A 468 -29.67 -86.30 -115.94
CA GLU A 468 -29.16 -87.69 -115.97
C GLU A 468 -30.12 -88.63 -116.69
N ASP A 469 -31.43 -88.54 -116.42
CA ASP A 469 -32.45 -89.36 -117.10
C ASP A 469 -32.48 -89.08 -118.61
N ARG A 470 -32.32 -87.82 -119.02
CA ARG A 470 -32.24 -87.42 -120.43
C ARG A 470 -31.00 -87.93 -121.15
N VAL A 471 -29.87 -88.00 -120.44
CA VAL A 471 -28.63 -88.57 -120.98
C VAL A 471 -28.82 -90.07 -121.21
N ALA A 472 -29.44 -90.78 -120.27
CA ALA A 472 -29.73 -92.20 -120.40
C ALA A 472 -30.65 -92.53 -121.60
N GLU A 473 -31.70 -91.73 -121.84
CA GLU A 473 -32.58 -91.89 -123.02
C GLU A 473 -31.85 -91.69 -124.34
N LEU A 474 -30.97 -90.68 -124.42
CA LEU A 474 -30.19 -90.40 -125.63
C LEU A 474 -29.17 -91.49 -125.94
N GLU A 475 -28.57 -92.10 -124.91
CA GLU A 475 -27.67 -93.25 -125.09
C GLU A 475 -28.41 -94.48 -125.65
N GLN A 476 -29.64 -94.72 -125.19
CA GLN A 476 -30.46 -95.85 -125.65
C GLN A 476 -30.90 -95.71 -127.11
N LEU A 477 -31.28 -94.49 -127.53
CA LEU A 477 -31.62 -94.17 -128.93
C LEU A 477 -30.40 -94.30 -129.87
N LEU A 478 -29.21 -93.92 -129.41
CA LEU A 478 -27.98 -94.04 -130.20
C LEU A 478 -27.64 -95.50 -130.50
N VAL A 479 -27.87 -96.41 -129.54
CA VAL A 479 -27.67 -97.85 -129.72
C VAL A 479 -28.66 -98.41 -130.74
N GLU A 480 -29.93 -98.03 -130.65
CA GLU A 480 -30.97 -98.46 -131.60
C GLU A 480 -30.67 -98.04 -133.06
N ILE A 481 -30.21 -96.80 -133.26
CA ILE A 481 -29.87 -96.29 -134.60
C ILE A 481 -28.65 -97.01 -135.17
N LYS A 482 -27.64 -97.33 -134.34
CA LYS A 482 -26.46 -98.10 -134.78
C LYS A 482 -26.81 -99.51 -135.24
N VAL A 483 -27.73 -100.18 -134.55
CA VAL A 483 -28.18 -101.53 -134.94
C VAL A 483 -28.92 -101.49 -136.28
N LYS A 484 -29.85 -100.55 -136.46
CA LYS A 484 -30.58 -100.38 -137.73
C LYS A 484 -29.68 -100.01 -138.91
N TYR A 485 -28.63 -99.23 -138.68
CA TYR A 485 -27.66 -98.87 -139.72
C TYR A 485 -26.87 -100.10 -140.20
N ALA A 486 -26.44 -100.97 -139.28
CA ALA A 486 -25.71 -102.18 -139.60
C ALA A 486 -26.56 -103.19 -140.40
N GLU A 487 -27.85 -103.33 -140.09
CA GLU A 487 -28.78 -104.21 -140.83
C GLU A 487 -29.00 -103.73 -142.28
N SER A 488 -29.11 -102.41 -142.48
CA SER A 488 -29.29 -101.81 -143.81
C SER A 488 -28.05 -101.96 -144.70
N GLU A 489 -26.85 -102.03 -144.13
CA GLU A 489 -25.59 -102.13 -144.87
C GLU A 489 -25.38 -103.56 -145.39
N ILE A 490 -25.82 -104.57 -144.63
CA ILE A 490 -25.79 -105.99 -145.02
C ILE A 490 -26.76 -106.28 -146.19
N GLU A 491 -27.95 -105.67 -146.19
CA GLU A 491 -28.89 -105.81 -147.31
C GLU A 491 -28.34 -105.21 -148.61
N LYS A 492 -27.69 -104.05 -148.53
CA LYS A 492 -27.09 -103.37 -149.69
C LYS A 492 -26.04 -104.25 -150.38
N ASP A 493 -25.17 -104.89 -149.61
CA ASP A 493 -24.13 -105.79 -150.12
C ASP A 493 -24.72 -107.03 -150.82
N ASN A 494 -25.87 -107.52 -150.32
CA ASN A 494 -26.58 -108.66 -150.89
C ASN A 494 -27.24 -108.34 -152.24
N TYR A 495 -27.80 -107.13 -152.39
CA TYR A 495 -28.35 -106.67 -153.67
C TYR A 495 -27.26 -106.40 -154.71
N GLN A 496 -26.10 -105.91 -154.29
CA GLN A 496 -24.99 -105.60 -155.18
C GLN A 496 -24.37 -106.87 -155.79
N ARG A 497 -24.24 -107.96 -155.01
CA ARG A 497 -23.82 -109.28 -155.52
C ARG A 497 -24.81 -109.93 -156.48
N LYS A 498 -26.12 -109.72 -156.28
CA LYS A 498 -27.17 -110.22 -157.19
C LYS A 498 -27.18 -109.47 -158.53
N TRP A 499 -26.87 -108.17 -158.52
CA TRP A 499 -26.79 -107.35 -159.72
C TRP A 499 -25.59 -107.71 -160.62
N GLU A 500 -24.41 -107.96 -160.03
CA GLU A 500 -23.22 -108.35 -160.83
C GLU A 500 -23.37 -109.72 -161.51
N ASN A 501 -24.08 -110.67 -160.88
CA ASN A 501 -24.34 -111.98 -161.48
C ASN A 501 -25.33 -111.95 -162.66
N LEU A 502 -26.28 -111.02 -162.66
CA LEU A 502 -27.23 -110.82 -163.78
C LEU A 502 -26.57 -110.14 -164.98
N LYS A 503 -25.54 -109.31 -164.76
CA LYS A 503 -24.83 -108.61 -165.84
C LYS A 503 -23.94 -109.53 -166.69
N ARG A 504 -23.63 -110.74 -166.22
CA ARG A 504 -22.82 -111.76 -166.94
C ARG A 504 -23.62 -112.67 -167.89
N PHE A 505 -24.95 -112.52 -167.96
CA PHE A 505 -25.82 -113.44 -168.73
C PHE A 505 -26.47 -112.83 -169.99
N MET A 506 -26.24 -111.55 -170.32
CA MET A 506 -26.86 -110.92 -171.51
C MET A 506 -25.90 -110.04 -172.34
N GLU A 507 -24.70 -110.54 -172.57
CA GLU A 507 -23.85 -110.45 -173.80
C GLU A 507 -22.66 -111.41 -173.60
#